data_AF-A0A923MXB9-F1
#
_entry.id   AF-A0A923MXB9-F1
#
_cell.length_a   1.000
_cell.length_b   1.000
_cell.length_c   1.000
_cell.angle_alpha   90.00
_cell.angle_beta   90.00
_cell.angle_gamma   90.00
#
_symmetry.space_group_name_H-M   'P 1'
#
loop_
_entity.id
_entity.type
_entity.pdbx_description
1 polymer ?
#
loop_
_entity_poly.entity_id
_entity_poly.type
_entity_poly.pdbx_seq_one_letter_code
_entity_poly.pdbx_strand_id
1 'polypeptide(L)'
;MRWLQALKRHPLVAVAVRSRLVRALRGRRQSDASLAAETELIRHSGQFDADYYRAMNPDLQPPPDDPVRHYCERGWREGRNPSDAFDTTGYLATYRDIRDGGVNPFWHYLVAGAAEFRDPLPGAGATYEDDIRFGV
;
A
#
# COMPACT_ATOMS: atom_id res chain seq x y z
N MET A 1 -43.52 -17.07 14.26
CA MET A 1 -42.32 -17.50 13.50
C MET A 1 -41.14 -16.66 14.00
N ARG A 2 -40.27 -17.23 14.85
CA ARG A 2 -38.84 -17.51 14.56
C ARG A 2 -38.14 -16.26 14.00
N TRP A 3 -37.51 -15.41 14.81
CA TRP A 3 -36.11 -15.59 15.25
C TRP A 3 -35.31 -16.43 14.24
N LEU A 4 -34.67 -15.77 13.25
CA LEU A 4 -33.37 -16.14 12.64
C LEU A 4 -33.12 -15.30 11.38
N GLN A 5 -32.44 -14.17 11.59
CA GLN A 5 -31.44 -13.53 10.70
C GLN A 5 -31.25 -12.02 10.97
N ALA A 6 -31.62 -11.57 12.17
CA ALA A 6 -30.85 -10.53 12.84
C ALA A 6 -29.49 -11.13 13.27
N LEU A 7 -28.40 -10.82 12.53
CA LEU A 7 -26.99 -10.80 13.00
C LEU A 7 -25.96 -10.72 11.84
N LYS A 8 -25.92 -9.62 11.07
CA LYS A 8 -24.66 -9.14 10.44
C LYS A 8 -24.52 -7.60 10.43
N ARG A 9 -25.26 -6.91 11.30
CA ARG A 9 -24.92 -5.57 11.80
C ARG A 9 -24.25 -5.77 13.15
N HIS A 10 -22.93 -5.92 13.20
CA HIS A 10 -22.19 -5.75 14.45
C HIS A 10 -20.87 -5.00 14.22
N PRO A 11 -20.75 -3.76 14.72
CA PRO A 11 -19.61 -2.86 14.49
C PRO A 11 -18.49 -3.07 15.54
N LEU A 12 -17.86 -4.25 15.60
CA LEU A 12 -16.83 -4.55 16.61
C LEU A 12 -15.55 -5.23 16.07
N VAL A 13 -14.94 -4.72 15.00
CA VAL A 13 -13.53 -5.05 14.68
C VAL A 13 -12.61 -3.82 14.59
N ALA A 14 -13.10 -2.59 14.47
CA ALA A 14 -12.23 -1.46 14.09
C ALA A 14 -12.17 -0.30 15.09
N VAL A 15 -12.23 -0.57 16.41
CA VAL A 15 -11.93 0.46 17.42
C VAL A 15 -10.78 -0.03 18.31
N ALA A 16 -9.57 0.37 17.92
CA ALA A 16 -8.41 0.73 18.77
C ALA A 16 -7.08 0.36 18.10
N VAL A 17 -6.72 1.02 17.00
CA VAL A 17 -5.29 1.17 16.68
C VAL A 17 -4.99 2.66 16.54
N ARG A 18 -4.84 3.33 17.69
CA ARG A 18 -3.86 4.41 17.78
C ARG A 18 -2.49 3.79 17.51
N SER A 19 -2.12 3.70 16.24
CA SER A 19 -0.78 3.67 15.65
C SER A 19 0.35 3.15 16.56
N ARG A 20 0.20 1.96 17.16
CA ARG A 20 1.31 1.25 17.85
C ARG A 20 2.21 0.50 16.86
N LEU A 21 1.73 0.24 15.64
CA LEU A 21 2.49 -0.44 14.59
C LEU A 21 3.59 0.44 13.99
N VAL A 22 3.32 1.72 13.73
CA VAL A 22 4.31 2.66 13.14
C VAL A 22 5.44 3.01 14.13
N ARG A 23 5.18 3.07 15.44
CA ARG A 23 6.21 3.41 16.45
C ARG A 23 7.22 2.27 16.71
N ALA A 24 6.89 1.02 16.36
CA ALA A 24 7.74 -0.15 16.62
C ALA A 24 8.78 -0.42 15.50
N LEU A 25 8.65 0.22 14.34
CA LEU A 25 9.46 -0.05 13.15
C LEU A 25 10.50 1.03 12.83
N ARG A 26 10.87 1.90 13.79
CA ARG A 26 11.99 2.84 13.60
C ARG A 26 13.29 2.08 13.40
N GLY A 27 13.95 2.31 12.26
CA GLY A 27 15.37 2.01 12.07
C GLY A 27 15.76 0.53 12.07
N ARG A 28 14.82 -0.40 11.91
CA ARG A 28 15.19 -1.81 11.68
C ARG A 28 15.74 -1.94 10.26
N ARG A 29 17.02 -2.30 10.15
CA ARG A 29 17.51 -3.09 9.00
C ARG A 29 16.49 -4.23 8.85
N GLN A 30 15.71 -4.27 7.76
CA GLN A 30 14.77 -5.36 7.51
C GLN A 30 15.58 -6.65 7.69
N SER A 31 15.26 -7.45 8.71
CA SER A 31 15.88 -8.76 8.85
C SER A 31 15.34 -9.64 7.72
N ASP A 32 16.11 -10.62 7.28
CA ASP A 32 15.70 -11.52 6.20
C ASP A 32 14.32 -12.17 6.47
N ALA A 33 14.04 -12.52 7.73
CA ALA A 33 12.74 -13.05 8.15
C ALA A 33 11.58 -12.04 7.99
N SER A 34 11.81 -10.75 8.25
CA SER A 34 10.78 -9.72 8.07
C SER A 34 10.49 -9.45 6.59
N LEU A 35 11.52 -9.47 5.76
CA LEU A 35 11.39 -9.31 4.32
C LEU A 35 10.65 -10.49 3.67
N ALA A 36 10.95 -11.72 4.11
CA ALA A 36 10.26 -12.91 3.62
C ALA A 36 8.76 -12.87 3.93
N ALA A 37 8.39 -12.51 5.16
CA ALA A 37 7.00 -12.36 5.57
C ALA A 37 6.27 -11.24 4.78
N GLU A 38 6.95 -10.11 4.57
CA GLU A 38 6.43 -8.99 3.77
C GLU A 38 6.18 -9.40 2.31
N THR A 39 7.16 -10.08 1.71
CA THR A 39 7.10 -10.61 0.34
C THR A 39 5.95 -11.59 0.19
N GLU A 40 5.79 -12.51 1.13
CA GLU A 40 4.73 -13.52 1.06
C GLU A 40 3.34 -12.91 1.25
N LEU A 41 3.20 -11.94 2.15
CA LEU A 41 1.93 -11.22 2.32
C LEU A 41 1.54 -10.50 1.04
N ILE A 42 2.47 -9.76 0.44
CA ILE A 42 2.22 -9.06 -0.82
C ILE A 42 1.86 -10.06 -1.93
N ARG A 43 2.59 -11.17 -2.05
CA ARG A 43 2.32 -12.21 -3.04
C ARG A 43 0.92 -12.80 -2.88
N HIS A 44 0.52 -13.14 -1.66
CA HIS A 44 -0.79 -13.73 -1.37
C HIS A 44 -1.95 -12.73 -1.40
N SER A 45 -1.67 -11.42 -1.38
CA SER A 45 -2.71 -10.41 -1.50
C SER A 45 -3.42 -10.42 -2.86
N GLY A 46 -2.74 -10.92 -3.91
CA GLY A 46 -3.23 -10.87 -5.29
C GLY A 46 -3.29 -9.48 -5.92
N GLN A 47 -2.79 -8.43 -5.23
CA GLN A 47 -2.84 -7.04 -5.70
C GLN A 47 -1.53 -6.54 -6.33
N PHE A 48 -0.46 -7.35 -6.25
CA PHE A 48 0.79 -7.08 -6.95
C PHE A 48 0.71 -7.63 -8.37
N ASP A 49 1.02 -6.80 -9.37
CA ASP A 49 1.03 -7.21 -10.77
C ASP A 49 2.48 -7.32 -11.25
N ALA A 50 2.97 -8.57 -11.38
CA ALA A 50 4.34 -8.84 -11.78
C ALA A 50 4.64 -8.48 -13.24
N ASP A 51 3.64 -8.57 -14.13
CA ASP A 51 3.81 -8.25 -15.54
C ASP A 51 3.84 -6.75 -15.74
N TYR A 52 2.92 -6.02 -15.09
CA TYR A 52 2.97 -4.57 -14.97
C TYR A 52 4.32 -4.11 -14.40
N TYR A 53 4.76 -4.72 -13.30
CA TYR A 53 6.01 -4.33 -12.66
C TYR A 53 7.20 -4.48 -13.61
N ARG A 54 7.29 -5.59 -14.35
CA ARG A 54 8.37 -5.76 -15.35
C ARG A 54 8.26 -4.74 -16.49
N ALA A 55 7.05 -4.52 -17.00
CA ALA A 55 6.81 -3.63 -18.12
C ALA A 55 7.10 -2.15 -17.79
N MET A 56 6.76 -1.71 -16.58
CA MET A 56 6.96 -0.32 -16.14
C MET A 56 8.38 -0.03 -15.66
N ASN A 57 9.23 -1.05 -15.56
CA ASN A 57 10.59 -0.97 -15.05
C ASN A 57 11.62 -1.56 -16.04
N PRO A 58 11.67 -1.06 -17.29
CA PRO A 58 12.56 -1.61 -18.34
C PRO A 58 14.05 -1.35 -18.06
N ASP A 59 14.37 -0.51 -17.08
CA ASP A 59 15.72 -0.28 -16.57
C ASP A 59 16.27 -1.46 -15.77
N LEU A 60 15.39 -2.33 -15.24
CA LEU A 60 15.77 -3.59 -14.61
C LEU A 60 16.06 -4.63 -15.69
N GLN A 61 17.24 -4.56 -16.32
CA GLN A 61 17.68 -5.56 -17.30
C GLN A 61 18.93 -6.32 -16.82
N PRO A 62 18.87 -7.67 -16.73
CA PRO A 62 17.68 -8.50 -16.95
C PRO A 62 16.60 -8.23 -15.88
N PRO A 63 15.32 -8.46 -16.21
CA PRO A 63 14.24 -8.24 -15.25
C PRO A 63 14.38 -9.20 -14.05
N PRO A 64 14.02 -8.76 -12.84
CA PRO A 64 14.27 -9.53 -11.63
C PRO A 64 13.52 -10.86 -11.66
N ASP A 65 14.14 -11.95 -11.23
CA ASP A 65 13.47 -13.25 -11.19
C ASP A 65 12.20 -13.20 -10.30
N ASP A 66 12.30 -12.49 -9.17
CA ASP A 66 11.19 -12.25 -8.25
C ASP A 66 10.90 -10.73 -8.09
N PRO A 67 9.93 -10.19 -8.86
CA PRO A 67 9.53 -8.79 -8.79
C PRO A 67 8.98 -8.36 -7.43
N VAL A 68 8.27 -9.25 -6.73
CA VAL A 68 7.72 -8.95 -5.39
C VAL A 68 8.84 -8.74 -4.40
N ARG A 69 9.82 -9.66 -4.39
CA ARG A 69 11.01 -9.55 -3.54
C ARG A 69 11.80 -8.28 -3.86
N HIS A 70 12.03 -7.98 -5.14
CA HIS A 70 12.69 -6.75 -5.56
C HIS A 70 11.97 -5.51 -5.03
N TYR A 71 10.64 -5.49 -5.17
CA TYR A 71 9.82 -4.39 -4.68
C TYR A 71 9.98 -4.17 -3.17
N CYS A 72 9.84 -5.23 -2.36
CA CYS A 72 10.00 -5.17 -0.90
C CYS A 72 11.40 -4.74 -0.46
N GLU A 73 12.45 -5.23 -1.15
CA GLU A 73 13.84 -4.94 -0.81
C GLU A 73 14.24 -3.50 -1.10
N ARG A 74 13.86 -2.98 -2.28
CA ARG A 74 14.32 -1.65 -2.73
C ARG A 74 13.32 -0.93 -3.63
N GLY A 75 12.51 -1.64 -4.40
CA GLY A 75 11.66 -1.02 -5.42
C GLY A 75 10.72 0.07 -4.90
N TRP A 76 10.15 -0.09 -3.70
CA TRP A 76 9.31 0.96 -3.12
C TRP A 76 10.10 2.22 -2.70
N ARG A 77 11.39 2.07 -2.33
CA ARG A 77 12.29 3.20 -2.03
C ARG A 77 12.77 3.89 -3.29
N GLU A 78 12.79 3.17 -4.39
CA GLU A 78 13.05 3.69 -5.74
C GLU A 78 11.80 4.33 -6.36
N GLY A 79 10.66 4.34 -5.64
CA GLY A 79 9.41 4.97 -6.09
C GLY A 79 8.63 4.17 -7.14
N ARG A 80 8.95 2.89 -7.33
CA ARG A 80 8.29 2.03 -8.34
C ARG A 80 6.89 1.64 -7.89
N ASN A 81 5.94 1.49 -8.81
CA ASN A 81 4.58 1.08 -8.49
C ASN A 81 4.44 -0.45 -8.59
N PRO A 82 3.80 -1.12 -7.61
CA PRO A 82 3.60 -2.57 -7.59
C PRO A 82 2.49 -3.04 -8.54
N SER A 83 1.58 -2.14 -8.93
CA SER A 83 0.49 -2.34 -9.88
C SER A 83 -0.02 -0.98 -10.36
N ASP A 84 -0.92 -0.98 -11.34
CA ASP A 84 -1.61 0.23 -11.83
C ASP A 84 -2.57 0.83 -10.79
N ALA A 85 -3.03 0.02 -9.83
CA ALA A 85 -3.95 0.40 -8.77
C ALA A 85 -3.27 1.00 -7.52
N PHE A 86 -1.95 1.23 -7.54
CA PHE A 86 -1.23 1.79 -6.40
C PHE A 86 -0.09 2.73 -6.83
N ASP A 87 -0.10 3.96 -6.31
CA ASP A 87 0.93 4.97 -6.53
C ASP A 87 1.86 5.05 -5.31
N THR A 88 3.01 4.38 -5.37
CA THR A 88 4.01 4.36 -4.30
C THR A 88 4.47 5.75 -3.90
N THR A 89 4.79 6.59 -4.90
CA THR A 89 5.37 7.91 -4.65
C THR A 89 4.31 8.86 -4.12
N GLY A 90 3.11 8.86 -4.71
CA GLY A 90 1.98 9.64 -4.23
C GLY A 90 1.54 9.23 -2.82
N TYR A 91 1.54 7.92 -2.53
CA TYR A 91 1.21 7.41 -1.19
C TYR A 91 2.21 7.91 -0.15
N LEU A 92 3.52 7.85 -0.43
CA LEU A 92 4.56 8.36 0.49
C LEU A 92 4.55 9.89 0.61
N ALA A 93 4.17 10.62 -0.44
CA ALA A 93 4.02 12.07 -0.40
C ALA A 93 2.83 12.50 0.48
N THR A 94 1.72 11.77 0.39
CA THR A 94 0.47 12.05 1.10
C THR A 94 0.56 11.61 2.57
N TYR A 95 1.08 10.42 2.82
CA TYR A 95 1.09 9.78 4.15
C TYR A 95 2.46 9.83 4.80
N ARG A 96 2.76 11.00 5.37
CA ARG A 96 4.07 11.29 5.99
C ARG A 96 4.46 10.34 7.11
N ASP A 97 3.51 9.78 7.85
CA ASP A 97 3.77 8.81 8.93
C ASP A 97 4.37 7.50 8.40
N ILE A 98 4.01 7.11 7.17
CA ILE A 98 4.54 5.92 6.49
C ILE A 98 5.93 6.21 5.95
N ARG A 99 6.08 7.36 5.28
CA ARG A 99 7.37 7.83 4.74
C ARG A 99 8.40 8.03 5.83
N ASP A 100 8.09 8.84 6.84
CA ASP A 100 9.00 9.16 7.94
C ASP A 100 9.23 7.92 8.84
N GLY A 101 8.31 6.95 8.81
CA GLY A 101 8.45 5.64 9.44
C GLY A 101 9.32 4.64 8.68
N GLY A 102 9.64 4.90 7.40
CA GLY A 102 10.41 3.98 6.56
C GLY A 102 9.68 2.65 6.30
N VAL A 103 8.35 2.66 6.29
CA VAL A 103 7.51 1.48 6.10
C VAL A 103 7.20 1.32 4.61
N ASN A 104 7.22 0.09 4.08
CA ASN A 104 6.78 -0.18 2.71
C ASN A 104 5.32 0.26 2.55
N PRO A 105 5.04 1.22 1.64
CA PRO A 105 3.71 1.82 1.51
C PRO A 105 2.66 0.83 1.02
N PHE A 106 3.01 -0.07 0.12
CA PHE A 106 2.06 -1.05 -0.40
C PHE A 106 1.73 -2.11 0.63
N TRP A 107 2.75 -2.63 1.33
CA TRP A 107 2.51 -3.53 2.47
C TRP A 107 1.60 -2.87 3.51
N HIS A 108 1.87 -1.60 3.87
CA HIS A 108 1.04 -0.84 4.80
C HIS A 108 -0.41 -0.75 4.32
N TYR A 109 -0.62 -0.43 3.05
CA TYR A 109 -1.95 -0.33 2.47
C TYR A 109 -2.74 -1.64 2.60
N LEU A 110 -2.09 -2.77 2.29
CA LEU A 110 -2.71 -4.10 2.36
C LEU A 110 -3.10 -4.49 3.79
N VAL A 111 -2.30 -4.16 4.79
CA VAL A 111 -2.54 -4.61 6.18
C VAL A 111 -3.33 -3.64 7.04
N ALA A 112 -3.35 -2.36 6.68
CA ALA A 112 -3.97 -1.31 7.49
C ALA A 112 -4.57 -0.18 6.65
N GLY A 113 -3.85 0.33 5.65
CA GLY A 113 -4.23 1.56 4.94
C GLY A 113 -5.65 1.53 4.34
N ALA A 114 -6.08 0.40 3.76
CA ALA A 114 -7.43 0.26 3.25
C ALA A 114 -8.51 0.39 4.36
N ALA A 115 -8.28 -0.20 5.53
CA ALA A 115 -9.17 -0.09 6.69
C ALA A 115 -9.10 1.30 7.36
N GLU A 116 -8.00 2.02 7.16
CA GLU A 116 -7.84 3.43 7.56
C GLU A 116 -8.40 4.43 6.54
N PHE A 117 -9.04 3.96 5.45
CA PHE A 117 -9.56 4.77 4.35
C PHE A 117 -8.48 5.62 3.64
N ARG A 118 -7.25 5.12 3.58
CA ARG A 118 -6.18 5.77 2.82
C ARG A 118 -6.33 5.44 1.34
N ASP A 119 -6.36 6.49 0.53
CA ASP A 119 -6.34 6.42 -0.93
C ASP A 119 -5.03 5.79 -1.44
N PRO A 120 -5.06 4.69 -2.23
CA PRO A 120 -3.88 4.12 -2.88
C PRO A 120 -3.39 4.92 -4.11
N LEU A 121 -4.18 5.86 -4.64
CA LEU A 121 -3.89 6.66 -5.83
C LEU A 121 -4.11 8.18 -5.59
N PRO A 122 -3.51 8.78 -4.55
CA PRO A 122 -3.80 10.17 -4.16
C PRO A 122 -3.44 11.20 -5.23
N GLY A 123 -2.57 10.87 -6.18
CA GLY A 123 -2.21 11.73 -7.32
C GLY A 123 -3.14 11.62 -8.54
N ALA A 124 -3.99 10.59 -8.62
CA ALA A 124 -4.81 10.32 -9.80
C ALA A 124 -6.11 11.16 -9.85
N GLY A 125 -6.52 11.74 -8.73
CA GLY A 125 -7.81 12.44 -8.59
C GLY A 125 -7.76 13.98 -8.67
N ALA A 126 -6.60 14.61 -8.77
CA ALA A 126 -6.46 16.06 -8.62
C ALA A 126 -6.73 16.89 -9.90
N THR A 127 -7.25 16.32 -10.99
CA THR A 127 -7.34 17.02 -12.28
C THR A 127 -8.74 17.17 -12.86
N TYR A 128 -9.83 17.11 -12.07
CA TYR A 128 -11.19 17.23 -12.66
C TYR A 128 -12.20 18.18 -11.97
N GLU A 129 -11.92 18.74 -10.80
CA GLU A 129 -12.91 19.62 -10.12
C GLU A 129 -12.53 21.11 -10.03
N ASP A 130 -11.30 21.52 -10.37
CA ASP A 130 -10.91 22.94 -10.30
C ASP A 130 -11.31 23.78 -11.53
N ASP A 131 -11.79 23.14 -12.61
CA ASP A 131 -12.22 23.84 -13.85
C ASP A 131 -13.73 24.18 -13.89
N ILE A 132 -14.51 23.79 -12.89
CA ILE A 132 -15.95 24.16 -12.80
C ILE A 132 -16.17 25.00 -11.55
N ARG A 133 -15.68 26.24 -11.54
CA ARG A 133 -16.31 27.32 -10.75
C ARG A 133 -15.91 28.73 -11.21
N PHE A 134 -16.93 29.43 -11.69
CA PHE A 134 -17.10 30.88 -11.82
C PHE A 134 -16.50 31.58 -13.04
N GLY A 135 -17.08 31.29 -14.21
CA GLY A 135 -17.37 32.35 -15.18
C GLY A 135 -18.46 33.25 -14.61
N VAL A 136 -18.08 34.50 -14.34
CA VAL A 136 -18.92 35.65 -13.96
C VAL A 136 -19.98 35.98 -15.00
#